data_AF-A0A7X0DFA8-F1
#
_entry.id   AF-A0A7X0DFA8-F1
#
_cell.length_a   1.000
_cell.length_b   1.000
_cell.length_c   1.000
_cell.angle_alpha   90.00
_cell.angle_beta   90.00
_cell.angle_gamma   90.00
#
_symmetry.space_group_name_H-M   'P 1'
#
loop_
_entity.id
_entity.type
_entity.pdbx_description
1 polymer ?
#
loop_
_entity_poly.entity_id
_entity_poly.type
_entity_poly.pdbx_seq_one_letter_code
_entity_poly.pdbx_strand_id
1 'polypeptide(L)'
;MENSHDIKTLNSLIETTLDSADGYAEAAKDAKSQSLISLFRERSTERKQVASTLQQRVLLLGAEPEKDGTVLASAHRVFVNLRASLTSNDNKAVVDEVERGEDHIKAKFEDAMKDKEVSPDTKAVITDVYTSVRNGHDQMRDIKHTFHE
;
A
#
# COMPACT_ATOMS: atom_id res chain seq x y z
N MET A 1 27.99 6.78 0.48
CA MET A 1 27.65 6.13 1.76
C MET A 1 27.25 4.70 1.46
N GLU A 2 27.80 3.71 2.18
CA GLU A 2 27.67 2.27 1.89
C GLU A 2 26.22 1.77 1.82
N ASN A 3 25.29 2.44 2.51
CA ASN A 3 23.86 2.06 2.56
C ASN A 3 22.93 2.96 1.72
N SER A 4 23.48 3.83 0.86
CA SER A 4 22.67 4.85 0.17
C SER A 4 21.56 4.25 -0.71
N HIS A 5 21.80 3.08 -1.29
CA HIS A 5 20.82 2.40 -2.14
C HIS A 5 19.70 1.77 -1.32
N ASP A 6 20.05 1.01 -0.28
CA ASP A 6 19.09 0.42 0.67
C ASP A 6 18.14 1.45 1.25
N ILE A 7 18.68 2.57 1.75
CA ILE A 7 17.88 3.66 2.35
C ILE A 7 16.89 4.22 1.32
N LYS A 8 17.33 4.45 0.08
CA LYS A 8 16.48 4.96 -1.00
C LYS A 8 15.37 3.97 -1.35
N THR A 9 15.71 2.68 -1.46
CA THR A 9 14.74 1.62 -1.76
C THR A 9 13.72 1.47 -0.64
N LEU A 10 14.16 1.45 0.61
CA LEU A 10 13.28 1.37 1.78
C LEU A 10 12.34 2.58 1.88
N ASN A 11 12.86 3.80 1.75
CA ASN A 11 12.01 5.01 1.81
C ASN A 11 10.98 5.02 0.68
N SER A 12 11.36 4.58 -0.53
CA SER A 12 10.42 4.41 -1.63
C SER A 12 9.31 3.39 -1.28
N LEU A 13 9.65 2.25 -0.67
CA LEU A 13 8.66 1.27 -0.23
C LEU A 13 7.77 1.80 0.91
N ILE A 14 8.34 2.54 1.87
CA ILE A 14 7.62 3.16 2.98
C ILE A 14 6.56 4.11 2.43
N GLU A 15 6.95 5.03 1.56
CA GLU A 15 6.07 6.03 0.95
C GLU A 15 4.86 5.37 0.27
N THR A 16 5.10 4.37 -0.59
CA THR A 16 4.00 3.64 -1.26
C THR A 16 3.16 2.81 -0.31
N THR A 17 3.75 2.30 0.78
CA THR A 17 3.00 1.56 1.80
C THR A 17 2.08 2.50 2.59
N LEU A 18 2.53 3.72 2.90
CA LEU A 18 1.70 4.75 3.52
C LEU A 18 0.59 5.21 2.57
N ASP A 19 0.88 5.40 1.28
CA ASP A 19 -0.12 5.71 0.27
C ASP A 19 -1.21 4.62 0.20
N SER A 20 -0.83 3.33 0.25
CA SER A 20 -1.80 2.22 0.32
C SER A 20 -2.61 2.26 1.63
N ALA A 21 -1.97 2.56 2.77
CA ALA A 21 -2.67 2.69 4.05
C ALA A 21 -3.75 3.79 4.01
N ASP A 22 -3.43 4.93 3.41
CA ASP A 22 -4.35 6.06 3.27
C ASP A 22 -5.44 5.77 2.23
N GLY A 23 -5.10 5.11 1.12
CA GLY A 23 -6.06 4.64 0.12
C GLY A 23 -7.13 3.72 0.74
N TYR A 24 -6.70 2.75 1.56
CA TYR A 24 -7.62 1.91 2.32
C TYR A 24 -8.46 2.70 3.33
N ALA A 25 -7.86 3.67 4.03
CA ALA A 25 -8.58 4.50 5.00
C ALA A 25 -9.67 5.35 4.33
N GLU A 26 -9.42 5.86 3.12
CA GLU A 26 -10.41 6.61 2.35
C GLU A 26 -11.48 5.69 1.74
N ALA A 27 -11.09 4.53 1.19
CA ALA A 27 -12.03 3.51 0.71
C ALA A 27 -13.01 3.06 1.81
N ALA A 28 -12.55 2.98 3.07
CA ALA A 28 -13.40 2.66 4.21
C ALA A 28 -14.45 3.76 4.53
N LYS A 29 -14.23 5.01 4.14
CA LYS A 29 -15.21 6.11 4.31
C LYS A 29 -16.28 6.07 3.22
N ASP A 30 -15.91 5.63 2.02
CA ASP A 30 -16.76 5.68 0.84
C ASP A 30 -17.52 4.36 0.60
N ALA A 31 -17.03 3.23 1.13
CA ALA A 31 -17.73 1.95 1.08
C ALA A 31 -19.09 1.99 1.82
N LYS A 32 -20.08 1.27 1.28
CA LYS A 32 -21.42 1.12 1.88
C LYS A 32 -21.61 -0.20 2.62
N SER A 33 -20.84 -1.23 2.27
CA SER A 33 -20.89 -2.51 2.95
C SER A 33 -20.11 -2.47 4.27
N GLN A 34 -20.76 -2.83 5.38
CA GLN A 34 -20.09 -2.89 6.68
C GLN A 34 -18.92 -3.89 6.70
N SER A 35 -19.00 -4.97 5.90
CA SER A 35 -17.88 -5.92 5.77
C SER A 35 -16.68 -5.29 5.07
N LEU A 36 -16.90 -4.53 3.99
CA LEU A 36 -15.83 -3.83 3.27
C LEU A 36 -15.21 -2.71 4.12
N ILE A 37 -16.04 -1.96 4.86
CA ILE A 37 -15.55 -0.91 5.77
C ILE A 37 -14.61 -1.51 6.81
N SER A 38 -15.02 -2.60 7.46
CA SER A 38 -14.19 -3.28 8.47
C SER A 38 -12.90 -3.80 7.85
N LEU A 39 -13.00 -4.43 6.68
CA LEU A 39 -11.85 -4.98 5.97
C LEU A 39 -10.82 -3.91 5.57
N PHE A 40 -11.28 -2.81 4.97
CA PHE A 40 -10.38 -1.73 4.56
C PHE A 40 -9.68 -1.07 5.76
N ARG A 41 -10.35 -0.95 6.91
CA ARG A 41 -9.71 -0.46 8.15
C ARG A 41 -8.64 -1.41 8.67
N GLU A 42 -8.90 -2.71 8.62
CA GLU A 42 -7.92 -3.74 8.98
C GLU A 42 -6.70 -3.64 8.06
N ARG A 43 -6.90 -3.60 6.75
CA ARG A 43 -5.82 -3.44 5.76
C ARG A 43 -5.03 -2.15 5.94
N SER A 44 -5.68 -1.01 6.18
CA SER A 44 -5.00 0.26 6.50
C SER A 44 -4.09 0.11 7.73
N THR A 45 -4.52 -0.63 8.74
CA THR A 45 -3.73 -0.87 9.97
C THR A 45 -2.53 -1.78 9.68
N GLU A 46 -2.71 -2.86 8.93
CA GLU A 46 -1.61 -3.74 8.52
C GLU A 46 -0.57 -2.99 7.69
N ARG A 47 -0.99 -2.13 6.75
CA ARG A 47 -0.08 -1.31 5.94
C ARG A 47 0.77 -0.39 6.82
N LYS A 48 0.19 0.23 7.85
CA LYS A 48 0.95 1.03 8.82
C LYS A 48 1.98 0.22 9.60
N GLN A 49 1.68 -1.04 9.90
CA GLN A 49 2.66 -1.94 10.54
C GLN A 49 3.80 -2.29 9.58
N VAL A 50 3.50 -2.61 8.32
CA VAL A 50 4.52 -2.84 7.28
C VAL A 50 5.44 -1.63 7.13
N ALA A 51 4.86 -0.43 7.01
CA ALA A 51 5.63 0.81 6.92
C ALA A 51 6.54 0.98 8.15
N SER A 52 6.01 0.79 9.36
CA SER A 52 6.77 0.88 10.61
C SER A 52 7.98 -0.07 10.64
N THR A 53 7.82 -1.32 10.21
CA THR A 53 8.94 -2.28 10.13
C THR A 53 10.02 -1.82 9.14
N LEU A 54 9.62 -1.30 7.98
CA LEU A 54 10.58 -0.74 7.01
C LEU A 54 11.29 0.51 7.56
N GLN A 55 10.56 1.39 8.25
CA GLN A 55 11.12 2.58 8.90
C GLN A 55 12.16 2.22 9.97
N GLN A 56 11.91 1.16 10.75
CA GLN A 56 12.88 0.62 11.71
C GLN A 56 14.17 0.18 11.01
N ARG A 57 14.08 -0.44 9.83
CA ARG A 57 15.27 -0.82 9.07
C ARG A 57 16.06 0.40 8.61
N VAL A 58 15.41 1.49 8.17
CA VAL A 58 16.10 2.74 7.80
C VAL A 58 16.84 3.34 9.00
N LEU A 59 16.21 3.35 10.18
CA LEU A 59 16.85 3.81 11.41
C LEU A 59 18.09 2.99 11.76
N LEU A 60 18.03 1.67 11.61
CA LEU A 60 19.18 0.78 11.84
C LEU A 60 20.33 1.02 10.84
N LEU A 61 20.02 1.50 9.64
CA LEU A 61 21.00 1.89 8.63
C LEU A 61 21.59 3.30 8.88
N GLY A 62 21.16 3.97 9.95
CA GLY A 62 21.69 5.27 10.39
C GLY A 62 21.08 6.48 9.70
N ALA A 63 19.88 6.34 9.12
CA ALA A 63 19.18 7.43 8.43
C ALA A 63 17.80 7.70 9.03
N GLU A 64 17.24 8.89 8.74
CA GLU A 64 15.85 9.19 9.08
C GLU A 64 14.91 8.53 8.06
N PRO A 65 13.91 7.77 8.52
CA PRO A 65 12.91 7.18 7.64
C PRO A 65 11.94 8.24 7.11
N GLU A 66 11.42 7.98 5.90
CA GLU A 66 10.24 8.66 5.39
C GLU A 66 9.05 8.44 6.34
N LYS A 67 8.23 9.47 6.54
CA LYS A 67 7.08 9.45 7.48
C LYS A 67 5.76 9.74 6.80
N ASP A 68 5.81 10.27 5.58
CA ASP A 68 4.65 10.67 4.81
C ASP A 68 4.58 9.87 3.50
N GLY A 69 3.37 9.65 2.99
CA GLY A 69 3.17 9.12 1.63
C GLY A 69 3.37 10.19 0.56
N THR A 70 3.42 9.80 -0.73
CA THR A 70 3.35 10.77 -1.86
C THR A 70 2.01 11.51 -1.90
N VAL A 71 0.98 10.94 -1.26
CA VAL A 71 -0.43 11.27 -1.40
C VAL A 71 -0.85 12.49 -0.55
N LEU A 72 -0.14 13.61 -0.69
CA LEU A 72 -0.66 14.90 -0.21
C LEU A 72 -1.53 15.62 -1.26
N ALA A 73 -1.53 15.17 -2.52
CA ALA A 73 -2.28 15.86 -3.60
C ALA A 73 -3.02 14.98 -4.63
N SER A 74 -2.66 13.71 -4.81
CA SER A 74 -3.16 12.85 -5.90
C SER A 74 -4.38 12.01 -5.51
N ALA A 75 -4.34 11.25 -4.40
CA ALA A 75 -5.51 10.44 -4.01
C ALA A 75 -6.70 11.31 -3.58
N HIS A 76 -6.47 12.51 -3.04
CA HIS A 76 -7.56 13.44 -2.73
C HIS A 76 -8.32 13.85 -4.00
N ARG A 77 -7.67 13.95 -5.16
CA ARG A 77 -8.34 14.26 -6.45
C ARG A 77 -9.04 13.06 -7.08
N VAL A 78 -8.45 11.87 -6.97
CA VAL A 78 -9.07 10.63 -7.47
C VAL A 78 -10.40 10.36 -6.74
N PHE A 79 -10.41 10.49 -5.41
CA PHE A 79 -11.62 10.31 -4.61
C PHE A 79 -12.66 11.43 -4.82
N VAL A 80 -12.25 12.68 -5.02
CA VAL A 80 -13.18 13.78 -5.35
C VAL A 80 -13.88 13.56 -6.70
N ASN A 81 -13.20 13.02 -7.71
CA ASN A 81 -13.83 12.69 -8.98
C ASN A 81 -14.79 11.50 -8.86
N LEU A 82 -14.46 10.51 -8.01
CA LEU A 82 -15.36 9.39 -7.68
C LEU A 82 -16.67 9.89 -7.05
N ARG A 83 -16.60 10.92 -6.18
CA ARG A 83 -17.77 11.57 -5.58
C ARG A 83 -18.65 12.32 -6.59
N ALA A 84 -18.08 12.81 -7.69
CA ALA A 84 -18.84 13.56 -8.70
C ALA A 84 -19.63 12.64 -9.67
N SER A 85 -19.27 11.36 -9.75
CA SER A 85 -19.87 10.38 -10.67
C SER A 85 -20.88 9.41 -10.04
N LEU A 86 -21.32 9.67 -8.80
CA LEU A 86 -22.08 8.70 -7.99
C LEU A 86 -23.47 8.38 -8.57
N THR A 87 -23.56 7.20 -9.20
CA THR A 87 -24.78 6.44 -9.45
C THR A 87 -24.59 4.99 -8.97
N SER A 88 -25.63 4.40 -8.37
CA SER A 88 -26.00 2.98 -8.12
C SER A 88 -24.97 1.87 -7.85
N ASN A 89 -23.66 2.03 -8.04
CA ASN A 89 -22.67 0.93 -8.00
C ASN A 89 -21.37 1.27 -7.23
N ASP A 90 -21.50 2.05 -6.15
CA ASP A 90 -20.39 2.63 -5.37
C ASP A 90 -19.36 1.62 -4.86
N ASN A 91 -19.77 0.43 -4.40
CA ASN A 91 -18.82 -0.55 -3.84
C ASN A 91 -17.88 -1.14 -4.91
N LYS A 92 -18.37 -1.32 -6.15
CA LYS A 92 -17.59 -1.87 -7.25
C LYS A 92 -16.45 -0.93 -7.65
N ALA A 93 -16.77 0.35 -7.82
CA ALA A 93 -15.78 1.38 -8.17
C ALA A 93 -14.71 1.54 -7.06
N VAL A 94 -15.11 1.47 -5.80
CA VAL A 94 -14.16 1.53 -4.67
C VAL A 94 -13.23 0.31 -4.67
N VAL A 95 -13.75 -0.90 -4.89
CA VAL A 95 -12.93 -2.12 -4.96
C VAL A 95 -11.96 -2.09 -6.14
N ASP A 96 -12.41 -1.60 -7.31
CA ASP A 96 -11.56 -1.48 -8.51
C ASP A 96 -10.36 -0.54 -8.28
N GLU A 97 -10.57 0.62 -7.63
CA GLU A 97 -9.47 1.55 -7.35
C GLU A 97 -8.51 1.02 -6.29
N VAL A 98 -9.05 0.36 -5.25
CA VAL A 98 -8.22 -0.29 -4.22
C VAL A 98 -7.34 -1.37 -4.85
N GLU A 99 -7.89 -2.26 -5.68
CA GLU A 99 -7.11 -3.32 -6.32
C GLU A 99 -6.01 -2.76 -7.25
N ARG A 100 -6.29 -1.67 -7.97
CA ARG A 100 -5.28 -0.98 -8.79
C ARG A 100 -4.11 -0.46 -7.94
N GLY A 101 -4.40 0.09 -6.77
CA GLY A 101 -3.37 0.50 -5.80
C GLY A 101 -2.57 -0.69 -5.27
N GLU A 102 -3.24 -1.81 -5.03
CA GLU A 102 -2.62 -3.03 -4.53
C GLU A 102 -1.71 -3.72 -5.56
N ASP A 103 -2.06 -3.67 -6.85
CA ASP A 103 -1.19 -4.07 -7.95
C ASP A 103 0.11 -3.25 -7.95
N HIS A 104 -0.01 -1.93 -7.78
CA HIS A 104 1.14 -1.03 -7.78
C HIS A 104 2.12 -1.31 -6.64
N ILE A 105 1.62 -1.42 -5.40
CA ILE A 105 2.48 -1.73 -4.26
C ILE A 105 3.10 -3.12 -4.37
N LYS A 106 2.35 -4.13 -4.83
CA LYS A 106 2.89 -5.48 -5.02
C LYS A 106 4.07 -5.46 -6.00
N ALA A 107 3.90 -4.82 -7.17
CA ALA A 107 4.96 -4.70 -8.17
C ALA A 107 6.22 -4.02 -7.58
N LYS A 108 6.04 -2.94 -6.82
CA LYS A 108 7.14 -2.20 -6.20
C LYS A 108 7.96 -3.06 -5.22
N PHE A 109 7.29 -3.88 -4.41
CA PHE A 109 7.96 -4.83 -3.51
C PHE A 109 8.68 -5.93 -4.30
N GLU A 110 8.05 -6.48 -5.34
CA GLU A 110 8.69 -7.49 -6.19
C GLU A 110 9.95 -6.98 -6.87
N ASP A 111 9.94 -5.74 -7.35
CA ASP A 111 11.10 -5.11 -7.96
C ASP A 111 12.23 -4.89 -6.95
N ALA A 112 11.91 -4.41 -5.73
CA ALA A 112 12.88 -4.26 -4.66
C ALA A 112 13.53 -5.59 -4.24
N MET A 113 12.80 -6.70 -4.26
CA MET A 113 13.37 -8.03 -3.99
C MET A 113 14.27 -8.54 -5.12
N LYS A 114 13.98 -8.16 -6.37
CA LYS A 114 14.79 -8.51 -7.55
C LYS A 114 16.04 -7.65 -7.68
N ASP A 115 16.07 -6.48 -7.04
CA ASP A 115 17.19 -5.55 -7.06
C ASP A 115 18.45 -6.18 -6.43
N LYS A 116 19.55 -6.20 -7.21
CA LYS A 116 20.82 -6.82 -6.81
C LYS A 116 21.69 -5.90 -5.97
N GLU A 117 21.40 -4.60 -5.96
CA GLU A 117 22.14 -3.60 -5.19
C GLU A 117 21.58 -3.49 -3.75
N VAL A 118 20.40 -4.04 -3.49
CA VAL A 118 19.83 -4.13 -2.12
C VAL A 118 20.57 -5.19 -1.32
N SER A 119 21.05 -4.80 -0.13
CA SER A 119 21.80 -5.70 0.75
C SER A 119 20.96 -6.91 1.20
N PRO A 120 21.58 -8.07 1.49
CA PRO A 120 20.87 -9.28 1.91
C PRO A 120 19.98 -9.08 3.14
N ASP A 121 20.48 -8.35 4.15
CA ASP A 121 19.73 -8.09 5.39
C ASP A 121 18.50 -7.21 5.14
N THR A 122 18.64 -6.18 4.29
CA THR A 122 17.51 -5.32 3.91
C THR A 122 16.49 -6.09 3.08
N LYS A 123 16.96 -6.94 2.16
CA LYS A 123 16.10 -7.81 1.35
C LYS A 123 15.32 -8.81 2.19
N ALA A 124 15.91 -9.35 3.25
CA ALA A 124 15.21 -10.23 4.20
C ALA A 124 14.03 -9.51 4.84
N VAL A 125 14.23 -8.29 5.36
CA VAL A 125 13.15 -7.47 5.94
C VAL A 125 12.05 -7.17 4.93
N ILE A 126 12.41 -6.80 3.69
CA ILE A 126 11.44 -6.55 2.60
C ILE A 126 10.62 -7.82 2.31
N THR A 127 11.27 -8.99 2.28
CA THR A 127 10.63 -10.28 1.99
C THR A 127 9.65 -10.67 3.10
N ASP A 128 10.04 -10.47 4.36
CA ASP A 128 9.21 -10.80 5.52
C ASP A 128 7.89 -10.02 5.49
N VAL A 129 7.96 -8.70 5.27
CA VAL A 129 6.77 -7.86 5.23
C VAL A 129 5.98 -7.99 3.92
N TYR A 130 6.62 -8.43 2.83
CA TYR A 130 5.95 -8.65 1.54
C TYR A 130 4.81 -9.67 1.64
N THR A 131 4.88 -10.61 2.58
CA THR A 131 3.79 -11.58 2.80
C THR A 131 2.46 -10.89 3.10
N SER A 132 2.46 -9.84 3.94
CA SER A 132 1.26 -9.04 4.21
C SER A 132 0.79 -8.31 2.95
N VAL A 133 1.72 -7.70 2.20
CA VAL A 133 1.43 -6.97 0.96
C VAL A 133 0.74 -7.86 -0.08
N ARG A 134 1.29 -9.05 -0.32
CA ARG A 134 0.76 -10.01 -1.28
C ARG A 134 -0.63 -10.51 -0.86
N ASN A 135 -0.81 -10.82 0.42
CA ASN A 135 -2.10 -11.27 0.95
C ASN A 135 -3.18 -10.19 0.83
N GLY A 136 -2.83 -8.91 1.01
CA GLY A 136 -3.73 -7.77 0.76
C GLY A 136 -4.17 -7.71 -0.70
N HIS A 137 -3.21 -7.72 -1.61
CA HIS A 137 -3.47 -7.75 -3.05
C HIS A 137 -4.36 -8.93 -3.46
N ASP A 138 -4.03 -10.15 -3.05
CA ASP A 138 -4.77 -11.35 -3.46
C ASP A 138 -6.22 -11.30 -2.99
N GLN A 139 -6.46 -10.79 -1.77
CA GLN A 139 -7.82 -10.62 -1.27
C GLN A 139 -8.60 -9.55 -2.06
N MET A 140 -7.97 -8.43 -2.44
CA MET A 140 -8.64 -7.39 -3.22
C MET A 140 -8.94 -7.85 -4.65
N ARG A 141 -8.02 -8.57 -5.28
CA ARG A 141 -8.25 -9.25 -6.56
C ARG A 141 -9.45 -10.17 -6.50
N ASP A 142 -9.52 -11.02 -5.49
CA ASP A 142 -10.60 -12.01 -5.36
C ASP A 142 -11.95 -11.31 -5.11
N ILE A 143 -11.99 -10.26 -4.27
CA ILE A 143 -13.19 -9.44 -4.07
C ILE A 143 -13.59 -8.73 -5.36
N LYS A 144 -12.65 -8.17 -6.12
CA LYS A 144 -12.94 -7.56 -7.42
C LYS A 144 -13.62 -8.56 -8.34
N HIS A 145 -13.07 -9.78 -8.47
CA HIS A 145 -13.68 -10.80 -9.32
C HIS A 145 -15.15 -11.05 -8.95
N THR A 146 -15.53 -11.13 -7.68
CA THR A 146 -16.93 -11.35 -7.28
C THR A 146 -17.89 -10.21 -7.63
N PHE A 147 -17.39 -8.98 -7.84
CA PHE A 147 -18.21 -7.83 -8.30
C PHE A 147 -18.32 -7.72 -9.83
N HIS A 148 -17.56 -8.53 -10.57
CA HIS A 148 -17.54 -8.55 -12.03
C HIS A 148 -18.02 -9.87 -12.65
N GLU A 149 -18.33 -10.87 -11.83
CA GLU A 149 -19.11 -12.06 -12.19
C GLU A 149 -20.61 -11.75 -12.36
#